data_AF-E3RY75-F1
#
_entry.id   AF-E3RY75-F1
#
_cell.length_a   1.000
_cell.length_b   1.000
_cell.length_c   1.000
_cell.angle_alpha   90.00
_cell.angle_beta   90.00
_cell.angle_gamma   90.00
#
_symmetry.space_group_name_H-M   'P 1'
#
loop_
_entity.id
_entity.type
_entity.pdbx_description
1 polymer ?
#
loop_
_entity_poly.entity_id
_entity_poly.type
_entity_poly.pdbx_seq_one_letter_code
_entity_poly.pdbx_strand_id
1 'polypeptide(L)'
;MLSRWRGPDWSRQEVGKGSVGNLFPETTGPPPAVLIRATEKLPTNWKRLDAEPEDMLLRWDMYWDNLFKKVLDVPGHHFSMFERQYTTKITDAIRDACELLEKSE
;
A
#
# COMPACT_ATOMS: atom_id res chain seq x y z
N MET A 1 16.49 -8.45 -16.29
CA MET A 1 16.85 -7.63 -15.11
C MET A 1 16.08 -6.34 -15.23
N LEU A 2 15.06 -6.11 -14.39
CA LEU A 2 14.46 -4.78 -14.30
C LEU A 2 15.55 -3.85 -13.76
N SER A 3 15.88 -2.83 -14.54
CA SER A 3 16.70 -1.70 -14.12
C SER A 3 16.26 -1.26 -12.73
N ARG A 4 17.23 -1.03 -11.84
CA ARG A 4 17.05 -0.67 -10.42
C ARG A 4 16.12 0.55 -10.31
N TRP A 5 14.82 0.31 -10.10
CA TRP A 5 13.85 1.36 -9.85
C TRP A 5 14.31 2.13 -8.61
N ARG A 6 14.51 3.44 -8.75
CA ARG A 6 14.70 4.34 -7.62
C ARG A 6 13.34 4.96 -7.36
N GLY A 7 12.80 4.72 -6.17
CA GLY A 7 11.53 5.32 -5.78
C GLY A 7 11.61 6.84 -5.72
N PRO A 8 10.45 7.51 -5.67
CA PRO A 8 10.39 8.95 -5.40
C PRO A 8 11.19 9.28 -4.15
N ASP A 9 11.94 10.38 -4.23
CA ASP A 9 12.68 10.90 -3.10
C ASP A 9 11.70 11.66 -2.18
N TRP A 10 11.32 11.02 -1.09
CA TRP A 10 10.44 11.60 -0.08
C TRP A 10 11.17 12.56 0.89
N SER A 11 12.48 12.78 0.72
CA SER A 11 13.33 13.52 1.68
C SER A 11 13.33 15.06 1.54
N ARG A 12 12.21 15.65 1.08
CA ARG A 12 11.88 17.10 1.08
C ARG A 12 12.47 17.90 -0.10
N GLN A 13 11.57 18.52 -0.88
CA GLN A 13 11.88 19.72 -1.65
C GLN A 13 11.75 20.92 -0.71
N GLU A 14 12.82 21.70 -0.56
CA GLU A 14 12.73 23.06 -0.02
C GLU A 14 11.87 23.89 -0.98
N VAL A 15 10.58 24.06 -0.68
CA VAL A 15 9.72 24.97 -1.43
C VAL A 15 10.26 26.37 -1.20
N GLY A 16 10.86 26.95 -2.24
CA GLY A 16 11.39 28.31 -2.21
C GLY A 16 10.36 29.27 -1.63
N LYS A 17 10.77 30.06 -0.62
CA LYS A 17 9.96 31.10 0.03
C LYS A 17 9.25 31.96 -1.00
N GLY A 18 7.97 31.67 -1.24
CA GLY A 18 7.21 32.34 -2.29
C GLY A 18 5.73 32.02 -2.25
N SER A 19 5.00 32.78 -1.43
CA SER A 19 3.59 33.13 -1.61
C SER A 19 2.50 32.13 -1.20
N VAL A 20 1.71 32.61 -0.23
CA VAL A 20 0.30 32.30 0.11
C VAL A 20 -0.03 30.91 0.67
N GLY A 21 -0.18 30.87 2.00
CA GLY A 21 -1.12 29.98 2.70
C GLY A 21 -0.66 28.55 2.91
N ASN A 22 0.01 28.29 4.04
CA ASN A 22 0.22 26.94 4.58
C ASN A 22 -1.14 26.28 4.85
N LEU A 23 -1.65 25.50 3.89
CA LEU A 23 -2.87 24.70 4.03
C LEU A 23 -2.59 23.22 4.34
N PHE A 24 -1.33 22.78 4.38
CA PHE A 24 -1.00 21.38 4.66
C PHE A 24 0.19 21.30 5.64
N PRO A 25 0.07 20.55 6.75
CA PRO A 25 1.25 20.25 7.58
C PRO A 25 2.24 19.48 6.70
N GLU A 26 3.48 19.97 6.64
CA GLU A 26 4.58 19.31 5.92
C GLU A 26 4.90 17.97 6.58
N THR A 27 4.20 16.91 6.17
CA THR A 27 4.63 15.55 6.48
C THR A 27 5.78 15.21 5.53
N THR A 28 7.01 15.28 6.03
CA THR A 28 8.17 14.71 5.34
C THR A 28 7.99 13.20 5.24
N GLY A 29 7.64 12.68 4.06
CA GLY A 29 7.42 11.26 3.83
C GLY A 29 6.42 10.96 2.70
N PRO A 30 6.22 9.67 2.38
CA PRO A 30 5.18 9.25 1.44
C PRO A 30 3.78 9.60 1.98
N PRO A 31 2.78 9.78 1.10
CA PRO A 31 1.39 9.90 1.52
C PRO A 31 0.96 8.72 2.39
N PRO A 32 0.09 8.93 3.40
CA PRO A 32 -0.55 7.86 4.15
C PRO A 32 -1.11 6.76 3.25
N ALA A 33 -0.75 5.51 3.52
CA ALA A 33 -1.21 4.37 2.75
C ALA A 33 -1.76 3.25 3.66
N VAL A 34 -2.66 2.43 3.10
CA VAL A 34 -3.14 1.18 3.68
C VAL A 34 -2.87 0.06 2.69
N LEU A 35 -2.27 -1.03 3.16
CA LEU A 35 -2.02 -2.21 2.32
C LEU A 35 -3.22 -3.15 2.41
N ILE A 36 -3.83 -3.49 1.28
CA ILE A 36 -4.82 -4.57 1.18
C ILE A 36 -4.13 -5.80 0.59
N ARG A 37 -4.15 -6.92 1.31
CA ARG A 37 -3.35 -8.11 1.04
C ARG A 37 -4.23 -9.35 0.94
N ALA A 38 -4.05 -10.11 -0.14
CA ALA A 38 -4.62 -11.45 -0.26
C ALA A 38 -3.87 -12.44 0.65
N THR A 39 -4.59 -13.37 1.26
CA THR A 39 -4.03 -14.29 2.28
C THR A 39 -3.73 -15.69 1.76
N GLU A 40 -4.26 -16.09 0.62
CA GLU A 40 -4.04 -17.42 0.06
C GLU A 40 -2.82 -17.46 -0.87
N LYS A 41 -2.06 -18.55 -0.81
CA LYS A 41 -0.96 -18.84 -1.74
C LYS A 41 -1.51 -19.03 -3.15
N LEU A 42 -0.80 -18.55 -4.16
CA LEU A 42 -1.05 -18.91 -5.54
C LEU A 42 -0.89 -20.42 -5.72
N PRO A 43 -1.62 -21.00 -6.68
CA PRO A 43 -1.39 -22.37 -7.11
C PRO A 43 0.09 -22.60 -7.44
N THR A 44 0.58 -23.81 -7.15
CA THR A 44 2.01 -24.21 -7.17
C THR A 44 2.78 -23.86 -8.45
N ASN A 45 2.08 -23.68 -9.58
CA ASN A 45 2.68 -23.29 -10.86
C ASN A 45 3.10 -21.80 -10.94
N TRP A 46 2.65 -20.93 -10.03
CA TRP A 46 2.86 -19.48 -10.08
C TRP A 46 3.70 -18.90 -8.93
N LYS A 47 4.39 -19.76 -8.16
CA LYS A 47 5.24 -19.37 -7.01
C LYS A 47 6.25 -18.25 -7.26
N ARG A 48 6.67 -18.02 -8.50
CA ARG A 48 7.63 -16.95 -8.83
C ARG A 48 7.04 -15.54 -8.67
N LEU A 49 5.71 -15.41 -8.69
CA LEU A 49 4.99 -14.14 -8.59
C LEU A 49 4.47 -13.87 -7.18
N ASP A 50 4.41 -14.89 -6.33
CA ASP A 50 4.06 -14.71 -4.93
C ASP A 50 5.26 -14.21 -4.14
N ALA A 51 5.04 -13.13 -3.39
CA ALA A 51 5.80 -12.95 -2.17
C ALA A 51 5.43 -14.10 -1.22
N GLU A 52 6.41 -14.66 -0.52
CA GLU A 52 6.15 -15.63 0.54
C GLU A 52 5.10 -15.04 1.51
N PRO A 53 3.95 -15.68 1.75
CA PRO A 53 2.88 -15.10 2.57
C PRO A 53 3.26 -14.78 4.00
N GLU A 54 4.39 -15.34 4.45
CA GLU A 54 5.00 -15.04 5.73
C GLU A 54 5.55 -13.59 5.77
N ASP A 55 5.82 -12.97 4.61
CA ASP A 55 6.17 -11.55 4.50
C ASP A 55 4.93 -10.67 4.54
N MET A 56 4.68 -10.14 5.74
CA MET A 56 3.46 -9.40 5.99
C MET A 56 3.33 -8.11 5.16
N LEU A 57 4.45 -7.50 4.76
CA LEU A 57 4.44 -6.23 4.06
C LEU A 57 4.78 -6.42 2.58
N LEU A 58 4.86 -7.66 2.09
CA LEU A 58 5.18 -8.01 0.70
C LEU A 58 6.45 -7.26 0.23
N ARG A 59 7.43 -7.11 1.14
CA ARG A 59 8.68 -6.37 0.95
C ARG A 59 8.56 -4.87 0.72
N TRP A 60 7.38 -4.28 0.90
CA TRP A 60 7.20 -2.84 0.73
C TRP A 60 7.86 -2.01 1.84
N ASP A 61 8.12 -2.63 2.99
CA ASP A 61 8.96 -2.10 4.07
C ASP A 61 10.39 -1.78 3.62
N MET A 62 10.88 -2.42 2.55
CA MET A 62 12.16 -2.08 1.94
C MET A 62 12.19 -0.69 1.27
N TYR A 63 11.01 -0.10 1.00
CA TYR A 63 10.91 1.22 0.36
C TYR A 63 10.88 2.37 1.37
N TRP A 64 10.18 2.20 2.49
CA TRP A 64 10.06 3.22 3.53
C TRP A 64 9.59 2.59 4.85
N ASP A 65 10.22 2.99 5.95
CA ASP A 65 9.82 2.55 7.28
C ASP A 65 8.42 3.08 7.62
N ASN A 66 7.52 2.21 8.09
CA ASN A 66 6.14 2.56 8.45
C ASN A 66 5.32 3.14 7.27
N LEU A 67 5.57 2.67 6.03
CA LEU A 67 4.83 3.11 4.84
C LEU A 67 3.30 2.98 4.99
N PHE A 68 2.82 1.92 5.66
CA PHE A 68 1.40 1.67 5.80
C PHE A 68 0.91 1.96 7.22
N LYS A 69 -0.19 2.72 7.32
CA LYS A 69 -0.93 2.93 8.57
C LYS A 69 -1.62 1.65 9.06
N LYS A 70 -2.00 0.77 8.11
CA LYS A 70 -2.68 -0.50 8.40
C LYS A 70 -2.48 -1.50 7.26
N VAL A 71 -2.55 -2.79 7.60
CA VAL A 71 -2.68 -3.90 6.65
C VAL A 71 -4.06 -4.52 6.83
N LEU A 72 -4.79 -4.70 5.73
CA LEU A 72 -6.11 -5.33 5.69
C LEU A 72 -6.02 -6.63 4.89
N ASP A 73 -6.38 -7.73 5.54
CA ASP A 73 -6.38 -9.05 4.93
C ASP A 73 -7.71 -9.36 4.24
N VAL A 74 -7.62 -9.91 3.03
CA VAL A 74 -8.78 -10.35 2.25
C VAL A 74 -8.60 -11.80 1.79
N PRO A 75 -9.71 -12.55 1.62
CA PRO A 75 -9.66 -13.93 1.12
C PRO A 75 -9.27 -13.99 -0.37
N GLY A 76 -8.89 -15.18 -0.81
CA GLY A 76 -8.35 -15.42 -2.14
C GLY A 76 -6.85 -15.17 -2.24
N HIS A 77 -6.34 -15.36 -3.45
CA HIS A 77 -4.98 -15.03 -3.88
C HIS A 77 -5.03 -13.88 -4.89
N HIS A 78 -3.88 -13.43 -5.40
CA HIS A 78 -3.77 -12.24 -6.26
C HIS A 78 -4.77 -12.21 -7.44
N PHE A 79 -5.08 -13.37 -8.04
CA PHE A 79 -6.02 -13.47 -9.15
C PHE A 79 -7.47 -13.73 -8.70
N SER A 80 -7.69 -14.46 -7.61
CA SER A 80 -9.04 -14.84 -7.19
C SER A 80 -9.69 -13.81 -6.28
N MET A 81 -8.94 -12.94 -5.59
CA MET A 81 -9.49 -11.94 -4.66
C MET A 81 -10.51 -10.97 -5.28
N PHE A 82 -10.51 -10.85 -6.61
CA PHE A 82 -11.46 -10.04 -7.39
C PHE A 82 -12.66 -10.85 -7.94
N GLU A 83 -12.69 -12.16 -7.73
CA GLU A 83 -13.82 -13.02 -8.12
C GLU A 83 -15.09 -12.64 -7.36
N ARG A 84 -16.25 -12.93 -7.97
CA ARG A 84 -17.57 -12.57 -7.45
C ARG A 84 -17.77 -12.98 -5.99
N GLN A 85 -17.24 -14.13 -5.58
CA GLN A 85 -17.36 -14.64 -4.21
C GLN A 85 -16.61 -13.80 -3.16
N TYR A 86 -15.56 -13.06 -3.57
CA TYR A 86 -14.75 -12.22 -2.70
C TYR A 86 -14.97 -10.71 -2.92
N THR A 87 -15.70 -10.32 -3.98
CA THR A 87 -15.95 -8.91 -4.33
C THR A 87 -16.51 -8.08 -3.18
N THR A 88 -17.44 -8.62 -2.39
CA THR A 88 -17.98 -7.91 -1.22
C THR A 88 -16.89 -7.62 -0.18
N LYS A 89 -16.07 -8.63 0.14
CA LYS A 89 -14.98 -8.50 1.13
C LYS A 89 -13.93 -7.49 0.71
N ILE A 90 -13.50 -7.51 -0.56
CA ILE A 90 -12.52 -6.56 -1.05
C ILE A 90 -13.10 -5.14 -1.13
N THR A 91 -14.38 -5.00 -1.46
CA THR A 91 -15.07 -3.69 -1.50
C THR A 91 -15.18 -3.10 -0.10
N ASP A 92 -15.53 -3.92 0.90
CA ASP A 92 -15.58 -3.48 2.29
C ASP A 92 -14.18 -3.10 2.79
N ALA A 93 -13.13 -3.88 2.46
CA ALA A 93 -11.76 -3.54 2.82
C ALA A 93 -11.29 -2.21 2.18
N ILE A 94 -11.67 -1.93 0.93
CA ILE A 94 -11.39 -0.65 0.28
C ILE A 94 -12.11 0.49 1.00
N ARG A 95 -13.40 0.31 1.35
CA ARG A 95 -14.15 1.31 2.11
C ARG A 95 -13.47 1.60 3.45
N ASP A 96 -13.14 0.56 4.22
CA ASP A 96 -12.48 0.69 5.52
C ASP A 96 -11.12 1.39 5.40
N ALA A 97 -10.36 1.10 4.35
CA ALA A 97 -9.08 1.76 4.05
C ALA A 97 -9.27 3.26 3.76
N CYS A 98 -10.23 3.62 2.90
CA CYS A 98 -10.54 5.02 2.59
C CYS A 98 -10.98 5.77 3.84
N GLU A 99 -11.92 5.22 4.62
CA GLU A 99 -12.37 5.85 5.87
C GLU A 99 -11.23 6.03 6.88
N LEU A 100 -10.29 5.08 6.96
CA LEU A 100 -9.11 5.19 7.81
C LEU A 100 -8.20 6.34 7.35
N LEU A 101 -7.99 6.46 6.04
CA LEU A 101 -7.13 7.50 5.47
C LEU A 101 -7.76 8.89 5.64
N GLU A 102 -9.06 9.04 5.38
CA GLU A 102 -9.82 10.30 5.55
C GLU A 102 -9.86 10.77 7.02
N LYS A 103 -10.03 9.86 7.98
CA LYS A 103 -10.01 10.19 9.42
C LYS A 103 -8.60 10.53 9.95
N SER A 104 -7.58 10.30 9.14
CA SER A 104 -6.18 10.45 9.53
C SER A 104 -5.51 11.71 8.97
N GLU A 105 -6.29 12.54 8.27
CA GLU A 105 -6.03 13.95 7.96
C GLU A 105 -6.46 14.84 9.13
#